data_AF-A0A6B9JI27-F1
#
_entry.id   AF-A0A6B9JI27-F1
#
_cell.length_a   1.000
_cell.length_b   1.000
_cell.length_c   1.000
_cell.angle_alpha   90.00
_cell.angle_beta   90.00
_cell.angle_gamma   90.00
#
_symmetry.space_group_name_H-M   'P 1'
#
loop_
_entity.id
_entity.type
_entity.pdbx_description
1 polymer ?
#
loop_
_entity_poly.entity_id
_entity_poly.type
_entity_poly.pdbx_seq_one_letter_code
_entity_poly.pdbx_strand_id
1 'polypeptide(L)'
;MAPFPRFSILLGYKKRIKSRDTRISANLDNWDNALDNWDNAEGWDAQEDPRWDDCGWHAGDDDDHESQNEKENDQESDNNPGGFHKYRHLWVQCDVCYGLNYKPLFNSQMYICECCEYHVEMNSSDRIDLLIDPDTWVPMDEDMVSLAIEWDFEEKETYQERLNSNQSETGLPEAIQTGIGELNGLPLALGVLDFQFIAGTMGSAVGEKITRLIEYATREFLPLIIVCASGGARIHEGSFSLMQMGKIACALYNYQLDAKRFYISILASPTTGGVTASFGMLGKVVIAEPEATIAFAGKRVIEQTLNIEVPEGVQQTEFLFTQGAFDLILPRFYLKRILHLIYLLNNYTLFFV
;
A
#
# COMPACT_ATOMS: atom_id res chain seq x y z
N MET A 1 -21.31 -29.66 35.04
CA MET A 1 -21.44 -28.83 33.83
C MET A 1 -20.09 -28.79 33.16
N ALA A 2 -19.98 -29.43 31.99
CA ALA A 2 -18.73 -29.66 31.27
C ALA A 2 -18.20 -28.35 30.62
N PRO A 3 -16.88 -28.14 30.54
CA PRO A 3 -16.31 -27.02 29.82
C PRO A 3 -16.41 -27.26 28.30
N PHE A 4 -16.84 -26.22 27.58
CA PHE A 4 -16.93 -26.17 26.13
C PHE A 4 -15.56 -26.43 25.45
N PRO A 5 -15.53 -27.15 24.32
CA PRO A 5 -14.28 -27.50 23.63
C PRO A 5 -13.70 -26.31 22.88
N ARG A 6 -12.39 -26.07 23.05
CA ARG A 6 -11.58 -25.19 22.19
C ARG A 6 -11.69 -25.67 20.75
N PHE A 7 -12.21 -24.84 19.86
CA PHE A 7 -12.26 -25.11 18.43
C PHE A 7 -10.84 -25.23 17.87
N SER A 8 -10.51 -26.45 17.45
CA SER A 8 -9.24 -26.85 16.86
C SER A 8 -9.24 -26.56 15.36
N ILE A 9 -8.88 -25.34 14.96
CA ILE A 9 -8.67 -24.98 13.54
C ILE A 9 -7.18 -24.66 13.24
N LEU A 10 -6.37 -24.38 14.27
CA LEU A 10 -4.92 -24.13 14.15
C LEU A 10 -4.07 -25.33 13.69
N LEU A 11 -4.60 -26.55 13.67
CA LEU A 11 -3.81 -27.76 13.39
C LEU A 11 -3.54 -28.01 11.90
N GLY A 12 -4.37 -27.47 11.00
CA GLY A 12 -4.12 -27.50 9.55
C GLY A 12 -2.96 -26.59 9.14
N TYR A 13 -2.96 -25.35 9.65
CA TYR A 13 -1.90 -24.37 9.41
C TYR A 13 -0.58 -24.73 10.11
N LYS A 14 -0.62 -25.20 11.37
CA LYS A 14 0.61 -25.59 12.11
C LYS A 14 1.41 -26.72 11.44
N LYS A 15 0.75 -27.63 10.71
CA LYS A 15 1.45 -28.72 10.00
C LYS A 15 2.23 -28.23 8.78
N ARG A 16 1.83 -27.10 8.17
CA ARG A 16 2.57 -26.47 7.04
C ARG A 16 3.69 -25.54 7.52
N ILE A 17 3.55 -24.96 8.72
CA ILE A 17 4.53 -24.05 9.35
C ILE A 17 5.79 -24.79 9.83
N LYS A 18 5.64 -25.97 10.45
CA LYS A 18 6.78 -26.73 11.02
C LYS A 18 7.86 -27.16 10.02
N SER A 19 7.55 -27.26 8.73
CA SER A 19 8.56 -27.61 7.70
C SER A 19 9.34 -26.40 7.16
N ARG A 20 8.87 -25.16 7.43
CA ARG A 20 9.56 -23.91 7.06
C ARG A 20 10.35 -23.32 8.24
N ASP A 21 9.88 -23.49 9.48
CA ASP A 21 10.49 -22.93 10.70
C ASP A 21 11.97 -23.29 10.91
N THR A 22 12.40 -24.52 10.57
CA THR A 22 13.77 -24.97 10.86
C THR A 22 14.84 -24.31 9.99
N ARG A 23 14.47 -23.72 8.84
CA ARG A 23 15.38 -22.89 8.01
C ARG A 23 15.33 -21.42 8.40
N ILE A 24 14.20 -20.95 8.91
CA ILE A 24 14.00 -19.55 9.32
C ILE A 24 14.75 -19.27 10.63
N SER A 25 14.71 -20.19 11.60
CA SER A 25 15.40 -20.00 12.89
C SER A 25 16.92 -19.85 12.75
N ALA A 26 17.55 -20.61 11.84
CA ALA A 26 19.00 -20.57 11.65
C ALA A 26 19.50 -19.30 10.94
N ASN A 27 18.65 -18.62 10.17
CA ASN A 27 18.98 -17.34 9.52
C ASN A 27 18.63 -16.13 10.42
N LEU A 28 17.64 -16.24 11.31
CA LEU A 28 17.26 -15.20 12.27
C LEU A 28 18.36 -14.90 13.29
N ASP A 29 19.04 -15.93 13.81
CA ASP A 29 20.17 -15.74 14.73
C ASP A 29 21.30 -14.88 14.14
N ASN A 30 21.44 -14.88 12.80
CA ASN A 30 22.43 -14.07 12.09
C ASN A 30 21.92 -12.63 11.80
N TRP A 31 20.60 -12.44 11.78
CA TRP A 31 19.94 -11.14 11.59
C TRP A 31 19.87 -10.32 12.88
N ASP A 32 19.57 -10.96 14.01
CA ASP A 32 19.56 -10.29 15.32
C ASP A 32 20.95 -9.74 15.67
N ASN A 33 22.01 -10.50 15.36
CA ASN A 33 23.41 -10.05 15.49
C ASN A 33 23.79 -8.87 14.57
N ALA A 34 23.09 -8.69 13.44
CA ALA A 34 23.32 -7.57 12.53
C ALA A 34 22.62 -6.29 12.99
N LEU A 35 21.44 -6.41 13.63
CA LEU A 35 20.70 -5.31 14.24
C LEU A 35 21.37 -4.82 15.53
N ASP A 36 21.88 -5.74 16.38
CA ASP A 36 22.61 -5.39 17.62
C ASP A 36 23.92 -4.62 17.35
N ASN A 37 24.54 -4.82 16.18
CA ASN A 37 25.71 -4.04 15.75
C ASN A 37 25.36 -2.62 15.30
N TRP A 38 24.11 -2.36 14.92
CA TRP A 38 23.65 -1.04 14.51
C TRP A 38 23.37 -0.15 15.73
N ASP A 39 22.76 -0.69 16.78
CA ASP A 39 22.47 0.05 18.01
C ASP A 39 23.73 0.44 18.81
N ASN A 40 24.87 -0.20 18.53
CA ASN A 40 26.16 0.05 19.21
C ASN A 40 27.13 0.97 18.43
N ALA A 41 26.71 1.56 17.31
CA ALA A 41 27.53 2.50 16.55
C ALA A 41 27.50 3.91 17.18
N GLU A 42 28.25 4.11 18.26
CA GLU A 42 28.51 5.45 18.82
C GLU A 42 29.55 6.22 17.99
N GLY A 43 29.23 7.47 17.64
CA GLY A 43 30.19 8.53 17.34
C GLY A 43 30.63 8.67 15.88
N TRP A 44 30.01 9.59 15.13
CA TRP A 44 30.59 10.12 13.89
C TRP A 44 31.22 11.49 14.17
N ASP A 45 32.53 11.48 14.42
CA ASP A 45 33.35 12.69 14.33
C ASP A 45 33.62 13.00 12.86
N ALA A 46 33.32 14.23 12.46
CA ALA A 46 33.61 14.76 11.14
C ALA A 46 35.12 14.89 10.93
N GLN A 47 35.68 14.15 9.98
CA GLN A 47 36.99 14.45 9.40
C GLN A 47 36.86 14.53 7.87
N GLU A 48 37.31 15.66 7.35
CA GLU A 48 37.32 16.07 5.94
C GLU A 48 38.34 15.23 5.14
N ASP A 49 37.93 14.66 3.99
CA ASP A 49 38.86 14.12 2.97
C ASP A 49 38.83 15.03 1.73
N PRO A 50 39.96 15.68 1.36
CA PRO A 50 40.06 16.52 0.18
C PRO A 50 40.58 15.70 -1.00
N ARG A 51 39.75 15.49 -2.04
CA ARG A 51 40.21 15.08 -3.39
C ARG A 51 39.06 15.05 -4.40
N TRP A 52 38.54 16.21 -4.76
CA TRP A 52 37.73 16.38 -5.97
C TRP A 52 38.26 17.61 -6.72
N ASP A 53 39.39 17.44 -7.38
CA ASP A 53 39.84 18.33 -8.44
C ASP A 53 40.11 17.46 -9.67
N ASP A 54 39.64 17.98 -10.81
CA ASP A 54 40.07 17.67 -12.18
C ASP A 54 39.27 16.61 -12.96
N CYS A 55 38.20 17.06 -13.62
CA CYS A 55 37.71 16.55 -14.91
C CYS A 55 37.02 17.69 -15.67
N GLY A 56 37.82 18.48 -16.39
CA GLY A 56 37.38 19.57 -17.24
C GLY A 56 36.61 19.12 -18.48
N TRP A 57 35.63 19.94 -18.85
CA TRP A 57 34.85 19.87 -20.08
C TRP A 57 35.69 20.36 -21.27
N HIS A 58 35.72 19.59 -22.36
CA HIS A 58 36.10 20.10 -23.68
C HIS A 58 35.09 19.66 -24.73
N ALA A 59 34.58 20.67 -25.46
CA ALA A 59 33.67 20.57 -26.60
C ALA A 59 34.42 20.84 -27.91
N GLY A 60 33.83 20.37 -29.01
CA GLY A 60 34.15 20.69 -30.41
C GLY A 60 34.67 19.49 -31.20
N ASP A 61 34.32 19.22 -32.46
CA ASP A 61 33.24 19.65 -33.37
C ASP A 61 33.42 18.74 -34.62
N ASP A 62 32.33 18.53 -35.37
CA ASP A 62 32.23 18.19 -36.81
C ASP A 62 32.79 16.85 -37.36
N ASP A 63 31.89 16.02 -37.91
CA ASP A 63 31.77 15.86 -39.38
C ASP A 63 30.62 14.91 -39.81
N ASP A 64 30.02 15.29 -40.93
CA ASP A 64 28.80 14.82 -41.59
C ASP A 64 28.75 13.34 -42.02
N HIS A 65 27.54 12.75 -41.94
CA HIS A 65 27.00 11.94 -43.04
C HIS A 65 25.46 11.80 -42.94
N GLU A 66 24.74 12.50 -43.81
CA GLU A 66 23.34 12.21 -44.16
C GLU A 66 23.23 10.85 -44.86
N SER A 67 22.26 10.01 -44.48
CA SER A 67 21.18 9.59 -45.38
C SER A 67 20.23 8.54 -44.78
N GLN A 68 18.93 8.84 -44.95
CA GLN A 68 17.82 7.93 -45.22
C GLN A 68 17.11 7.22 -44.05
N ASN A 69 15.92 7.79 -43.75
CA ASN A 69 14.70 7.14 -43.29
C ASN A 69 14.56 5.68 -43.72
N GLU A 70 14.50 4.77 -42.74
CA GLU A 70 13.67 3.57 -42.84
C GLU A 70 12.88 3.41 -41.54
N LYS A 71 11.55 3.53 -41.67
CA LYS A 71 10.59 3.12 -40.66
C LYS A 71 10.58 1.60 -40.67
N GLU A 72 11.31 0.96 -39.77
CA GLU A 72 11.17 -0.48 -39.55
C GLU A 72 9.90 -0.75 -38.73
N ASN A 73 8.84 -1.02 -39.50
CA ASN A 73 7.70 -1.81 -39.08
C ASN A 73 8.17 -3.25 -38.90
N ASP A 74 8.53 -3.64 -37.68
CA ASP A 74 8.64 -5.05 -37.33
C ASP A 74 7.29 -5.57 -36.88
N GLN A 75 6.50 -5.91 -37.90
CA GLN A 75 5.47 -6.92 -37.85
C GLN A 75 6.13 -8.26 -37.49
N GLU A 76 6.25 -8.55 -36.20
CA GLU A 76 6.58 -9.92 -35.78
C GLU A 76 5.40 -10.86 -36.08
N SER A 77 5.75 -11.90 -36.82
CA SER A 77 4.91 -12.94 -37.39
C SER A 77 3.92 -13.55 -36.40
N ASP A 78 2.65 -13.21 -36.60
CA ASP A 78 1.49 -13.75 -35.93
C ASP A 78 1.18 -15.16 -36.46
N ASN A 79 1.89 -16.17 -35.93
CA ASN A 79 1.64 -17.59 -36.18
C ASN A 79 1.32 -18.32 -34.86
N ASN A 80 0.35 -17.82 -34.11
CA ASN A 80 -0.27 -18.55 -33.01
C ASN A 80 -1.80 -18.55 -33.23
N PRO A 81 -2.50 -19.70 -33.20
CA PRO A 81 -3.88 -19.76 -33.63
C PRO A 81 -4.76 -18.94 -32.66
N GLY A 82 -5.53 -18.02 -33.23
CA GLY A 82 -6.28 -17.00 -32.52
C GLY A 82 -7.24 -17.54 -31.47
N GLY A 83 -7.36 -16.77 -30.38
CA GLY A 83 -8.39 -16.97 -29.37
C GLY A 83 -8.17 -16.18 -28.09
N PHE A 84 -6.93 -16.10 -27.61
CA PHE A 84 -6.66 -15.55 -26.27
C PHE A 84 -6.63 -14.02 -26.20
N HIS A 85 -6.15 -13.32 -27.22
CA HIS A 85 -6.10 -11.84 -27.20
C HIS A 85 -7.49 -11.18 -27.13
N LYS A 86 -8.51 -11.81 -27.74
CA LYS A 86 -9.87 -11.25 -27.81
C LYS A 86 -10.57 -11.17 -26.44
N TYR A 87 -10.16 -11.98 -25.47
CA TYR A 87 -10.83 -12.11 -24.17
C TYR A 87 -9.92 -11.81 -22.98
N ARG A 88 -8.71 -11.28 -23.21
CA ARG A 88 -7.74 -10.99 -22.13
C ARG A 88 -8.32 -10.11 -21.02
N HIS A 89 -9.19 -9.16 -21.37
CA HIS A 89 -9.87 -8.27 -20.43
C HIS A 89 -10.84 -8.97 -19.46
N LEU A 90 -11.21 -10.23 -19.71
CA LEU A 90 -12.08 -11.04 -18.85
C LEU A 90 -11.30 -11.85 -17.81
N TRP A 91 -9.96 -11.85 -17.86
CA TRP A 91 -9.12 -12.68 -17.01
C TRP A 91 -8.15 -11.83 -16.20
N VAL A 92 -7.99 -12.18 -14.93
CA VAL A 92 -6.99 -11.61 -14.01
C VAL A 92 -6.02 -12.71 -13.62
N GLN A 93 -4.75 -12.52 -13.91
CA GLN A 93 -3.70 -13.46 -13.54
C GLN A 93 -3.29 -13.26 -12.08
N CYS A 94 -3.11 -14.34 -11.33
CA CYS A 94 -2.57 -14.29 -9.97
C CYS A 94 -1.04 -14.18 -9.98
N ASP A 95 -0.48 -13.28 -9.18
CA ASP A 95 0.98 -13.07 -9.12
C ASP A 95 1.76 -14.23 -8.48
N VAL A 96 1.09 -15.07 -7.68
CA VAL A 96 1.73 -16.16 -6.94
C VAL A 96 1.62 -17.49 -7.68
N CYS A 97 0.42 -17.88 -8.11
CA CYS A 97 0.20 -19.18 -8.75
C CYS A 97 0.12 -19.11 -10.28
N TYR A 98 0.13 -17.90 -10.86
CA TYR A 98 -0.08 -17.65 -12.29
C TYR A 98 -1.40 -18.20 -12.86
N GLY A 99 -2.34 -18.60 -11.99
CA GLY A 99 -3.68 -19.02 -12.37
C GLY A 99 -4.49 -17.85 -12.91
N LEU A 100 -5.37 -18.13 -13.88
CA LEU A 100 -6.28 -17.16 -14.48
C LEU A 100 -7.63 -17.19 -13.77
N ASN A 101 -8.03 -16.06 -13.19
CA ASN A 101 -9.31 -15.89 -12.52
C ASN A 101 -10.27 -15.13 -13.46
N TYR A 102 -11.53 -15.57 -13.50
CA TYR A 102 -12.54 -14.92 -14.34
C TYR A 102 -13.04 -13.63 -13.67
N LYS A 103 -12.77 -12.48 -14.29
CA LYS A 103 -12.98 -11.14 -13.72
C LYS A 103 -14.39 -10.92 -13.14
N PRO A 104 -15.50 -11.31 -13.82
CA PRO A 104 -16.84 -11.15 -13.25
C PRO A 104 -17.12 -11.95 -11.97
N LEU A 105 -16.50 -13.13 -11.83
CA LEU A 105 -16.62 -13.92 -10.60
C LEU A 105 -15.70 -13.40 -9.50
N PHE A 106 -14.60 -12.76 -9.89
CA PHE A 106 -13.59 -12.22 -8.97
C PHE A 106 -14.14 -11.15 -8.03
N ASN A 107 -15.08 -10.32 -8.52
CA ASN A 107 -15.79 -9.34 -7.68
C ASN A 107 -16.59 -10.05 -6.57
N SER A 108 -17.29 -11.14 -6.89
CA SER A 108 -18.05 -11.91 -5.89
C SER A 108 -17.15 -12.66 -4.89
N GLN A 109 -15.91 -12.92 -5.28
CA GLN A 109 -14.88 -13.58 -4.45
C GLN A 109 -13.95 -12.60 -3.76
N MET A 110 -14.24 -11.29 -3.81
CA MET A 110 -13.48 -10.25 -3.12
C MET A 110 -12.00 -10.23 -3.52
N TYR A 111 -11.70 -10.54 -4.79
CA TYR A 111 -10.35 -10.58 -5.34
C TYR A 111 -9.41 -11.59 -4.64
N ILE A 112 -9.97 -12.71 -4.19
CA ILE A 112 -9.21 -13.84 -3.64
C ILE A 112 -9.04 -14.89 -4.75
N CYS A 113 -7.81 -15.34 -5.00
CA CYS A 113 -7.54 -16.33 -6.03
C CYS A 113 -8.15 -17.70 -5.68
N GLU A 114 -8.89 -18.29 -6.63
CA GLU A 114 -9.51 -19.62 -6.44
C GLU A 114 -8.49 -20.75 -6.29
N CYS A 115 -7.29 -20.58 -6.86
CA CYS A 115 -6.27 -21.63 -6.89
C CYS A 115 -5.40 -21.66 -5.63
N CYS A 116 -5.05 -20.49 -5.08
CA CYS A 116 -4.09 -20.39 -3.97
C CYS A 116 -4.56 -19.55 -2.78
N GLU A 117 -5.77 -18.98 -2.82
CA GLU A 117 -6.33 -18.10 -1.78
C GLU A 117 -5.54 -16.80 -1.56
N TYR A 118 -4.62 -16.47 -2.46
CA TYR A 118 -3.86 -15.22 -2.43
C TYR A 118 -4.78 -14.01 -2.64
N HIS A 119 -4.52 -12.95 -1.89
CA HIS A 119 -5.24 -11.69 -1.98
C HIS A 119 -4.65 -10.87 -3.14
N VAL A 120 -5.28 -10.95 -4.31
CA VAL A 120 -4.85 -10.19 -5.49
C VAL A 120 -5.16 -8.70 -5.28
N GLU A 121 -4.38 -7.84 -5.93
CA GLU A 121 -4.62 -6.40 -5.92
C GLU A 121 -6.07 -6.07 -6.32
N MET A 122 -6.63 -5.10 -5.61
CA MET A 122 -8.02 -4.67 -5.75
C MET A 122 -8.01 -3.16 -5.88
N ASN A 123 -8.73 -2.64 -6.89
CA ASN A 123 -8.84 -1.20 -7.06
C ASN A 123 -9.64 -0.57 -5.90
N SER A 124 -9.54 0.75 -5.80
CA SER A 124 -10.19 1.50 -4.73
C SER A 124 -11.71 1.50 -4.83
N SER A 125 -12.29 1.51 -6.03
CA SER A 125 -13.76 1.48 -6.22
C SER A 125 -14.41 0.17 -5.78
N ASP A 126 -13.87 -0.97 -6.20
CA ASP A 126 -14.37 -2.28 -5.78
C ASP A 126 -14.19 -2.46 -4.27
N ARG A 127 -13.11 -1.88 -3.69
CA ARG A 127 -12.87 -1.89 -2.26
C ARG A 127 -13.89 -1.06 -1.48
N ILE A 128 -14.34 0.07 -2.02
CA ILE A 128 -15.44 0.86 -1.47
C ILE A 128 -16.74 0.05 -1.53
N ASP A 129 -17.07 -0.54 -2.68
CA ASP A 129 -18.26 -1.39 -2.86
C ASP A 129 -18.28 -2.61 -1.92
N LEU A 130 -17.09 -3.15 -1.59
CA LEU A 130 -16.95 -4.24 -0.64
C LEU A 130 -17.30 -3.84 0.80
N LEU A 131 -16.93 -2.62 1.21
CA LEU A 131 -16.99 -2.17 2.60
C LEU A 131 -18.27 -1.39 2.90
N ILE A 132 -18.66 -0.50 1.99
CA ILE A 132 -19.79 0.42 2.12
C ILE A 132 -21.08 -0.26 1.67
N ASP A 133 -22.21 0.21 2.18
CA ASP A 133 -23.53 -0.26 1.78
C ASP A 133 -23.94 0.37 0.44
N PRO A 134 -24.64 -0.38 -0.43
CA PRO A 134 -25.09 0.13 -1.73
C PRO A 134 -25.85 1.45 -1.60
N ASP A 135 -25.60 2.38 -2.53
CA ASP A 135 -26.26 3.70 -2.62
C ASP A 135 -26.01 4.65 -1.43
N THR A 136 -25.01 4.38 -0.58
CA THR A 136 -24.67 5.26 0.56
C THR A 136 -23.36 6.03 0.40
N TRP A 137 -22.57 5.72 -0.63
CA TRP A 137 -21.28 6.36 -0.88
C TRP A 137 -21.44 7.82 -1.33
N VAL A 138 -20.83 8.73 -0.59
CA VAL A 138 -20.74 10.16 -0.90
C VAL A 138 -19.26 10.53 -1.00
N PRO A 139 -18.70 10.64 -2.21
CA PRO A 139 -17.30 10.99 -2.40
C PRO A 139 -17.02 12.44 -1.97
N MET A 140 -15.78 12.70 -1.56
CA MET A 140 -15.28 14.00 -1.12
C MET A 140 -14.05 14.41 -1.92
N ASP A 141 -13.94 15.70 -2.22
CA ASP A 141 -12.77 16.33 -2.86
C ASP A 141 -12.36 15.61 -4.17
N GLU A 142 -13.33 15.27 -5.03
CA GLU A 142 -13.11 14.59 -6.32
C GLU A 142 -12.38 15.47 -7.35
N ASP A 143 -12.48 16.79 -7.21
CA ASP A 143 -11.84 17.78 -8.07
C ASP A 143 -10.37 18.04 -7.72
N MET A 144 -9.88 17.46 -6.62
CA MET A 144 -8.50 17.67 -6.16
C MET A 144 -7.51 16.79 -6.91
N VAL A 145 -6.57 17.43 -7.59
CA VAL A 145 -5.50 16.79 -8.39
C VAL A 145 -4.13 17.31 -7.99
N SER A 146 -3.10 16.49 -8.13
CA SER A 146 -1.71 16.96 -8.01
C SER A 146 -1.31 17.86 -9.18
N LEU A 147 -0.45 18.83 -8.90
CA LEU A 147 0.15 19.72 -9.89
C LEU A 147 1.61 19.33 -10.11
N ALA A 148 2.06 19.33 -11.36
CA ALA A 148 3.47 19.18 -11.66
C ALA A 148 4.27 20.39 -11.15
N ILE A 149 5.38 20.11 -10.47
CA ILE A 149 6.32 21.12 -9.99
C ILE A 149 7.39 21.31 -11.10
N GLU A 150 7.74 22.56 -11.44
CA GLU A 150 8.62 22.96 -12.56
C GLU A 150 10.09 22.42 -12.55
N TRP A 151 10.42 21.42 -11.73
CA TRP A 151 11.75 20.80 -11.69
C TRP A 151 11.93 19.65 -12.71
N ASP A 152 11.06 19.58 -13.70
CA ASP A 152 10.80 18.38 -14.52
C ASP A 152 11.65 18.28 -15.82
N PHE A 153 12.82 18.93 -15.85
CA PHE A 153 13.55 19.16 -17.11
C PHE A 153 14.37 17.97 -17.64
N GLU A 154 14.53 16.87 -16.90
CA GLU A 154 15.51 15.82 -17.26
C GLU A 154 14.98 14.36 -17.29
N GLU A 155 13.69 14.09 -17.08
CA GLU A 155 13.15 12.73 -17.26
C GLU A 155 12.66 12.47 -18.70
N LYS A 156 12.74 11.21 -19.15
CA LYS A 156 12.21 10.76 -20.45
C LYS A 156 10.69 10.95 -20.59
N GLU A 157 10.01 11.03 -19.46
CA GLU A 157 8.56 11.19 -19.33
C GLU A 157 8.35 12.14 -18.18
N THR A 158 7.69 13.27 -18.45
CA THR A 158 7.46 14.31 -17.45
C THR A 158 6.52 13.79 -16.36
N TYR A 159 6.64 14.32 -15.15
CA TYR A 159 5.71 14.03 -14.06
C TYR A 159 4.26 14.35 -14.46
N GLN A 160 4.03 15.41 -15.24
CA GLN A 160 2.69 15.73 -15.75
C GLN A 160 2.16 14.65 -16.71
N GLU A 161 3.00 14.11 -17.59
CA GLU A 161 2.62 12.99 -18.48
C GLU A 161 2.28 11.74 -17.69
N ARG A 162 3.06 11.42 -16.64
CA ARG A 162 2.75 10.30 -15.74
C ARG A 162 1.42 10.47 -15.03
N LEU A 163 1.14 11.67 -14.50
CA LEU A 163 -0.15 11.96 -13.88
C LEU A 163 -1.29 11.77 -14.88
N ASN A 164 -1.20 12.37 -16.07
CA ASN A 164 -2.23 12.26 -17.10
C ASN A 164 -2.46 10.81 -17.55
N SER A 165 -1.38 10.04 -17.73
CA SER A 165 -1.44 8.63 -18.11
C SER A 165 -2.16 7.80 -17.04
N ASN A 166 -1.75 7.91 -15.77
CA ASN A 166 -2.36 7.18 -14.66
C ASN A 166 -3.84 7.59 -14.45
N GLN A 167 -4.17 8.87 -14.61
CA GLN A 167 -5.56 9.34 -14.57
C GLN A 167 -6.40 8.72 -15.69
N SER A 168 -5.84 8.58 -16.89
CA SER A 168 -6.53 7.96 -18.03
C SER A 168 -6.72 6.45 -17.87
N GLU A 169 -5.75 5.75 -17.26
CA GLU A 169 -5.78 4.31 -17.05
C GLU A 169 -6.72 3.91 -15.90
N THR A 170 -6.66 4.65 -14.79
CA THR A 170 -7.43 4.35 -13.58
C THR A 170 -8.80 5.02 -13.56
N GLY A 171 -8.97 6.13 -14.28
CA GLY A 171 -10.16 6.99 -14.19
C GLY A 171 -10.25 7.77 -12.87
N LEU A 172 -9.19 7.76 -12.05
CA LEU A 172 -9.14 8.44 -10.77
C LEU A 172 -8.38 9.77 -10.88
N PRO A 173 -8.77 10.82 -10.14
CA PRO A 173 -8.03 12.08 -10.13
C PRO A 173 -6.67 11.95 -9.42
N GLU A 174 -6.57 11.05 -8.44
CA GLU A 174 -5.40 10.86 -7.58
C GLU A 174 -5.44 9.46 -6.91
N ALA A 175 -4.32 9.03 -6.33
CA ALA A 175 -4.11 7.74 -5.68
C ALA A 175 -4.97 7.44 -4.44
N ILE A 176 -5.88 8.32 -4.05
CA ILE A 176 -6.81 8.05 -2.94
C ILE A 176 -8.23 8.50 -3.27
N GLN A 177 -9.18 7.63 -2.98
CA GLN A 177 -10.59 7.96 -2.90
C GLN A 177 -10.99 8.18 -1.44
N THR A 178 -11.65 9.29 -1.17
CA THR A 178 -12.10 9.69 0.17
C THR A 178 -13.57 10.02 0.13
N GLY A 179 -14.30 9.67 1.18
CA GLY A 179 -15.74 9.92 1.23
C GLY A 179 -16.38 9.43 2.51
N ILE A 180 -17.70 9.60 2.55
CA ILE A 180 -18.57 9.14 3.63
C ILE A 180 -19.40 7.99 3.09
N GLY A 181 -19.69 7.01 3.93
CA GLY A 181 -20.63 5.95 3.60
C GLY A 181 -21.20 5.29 4.83
N GLU A 182 -22.08 4.32 4.63
CA GLU A 182 -22.62 3.52 5.71
C GLU A 182 -22.05 2.10 5.68
N LEU A 183 -21.79 1.53 6.85
CA LEU A 183 -21.39 0.13 7.01
C LEU A 183 -22.44 -0.57 7.88
N ASN A 184 -23.26 -1.41 7.25
CA ASN A 184 -24.46 -2.01 7.83
C ASN A 184 -25.38 -0.95 8.49
N GLY A 185 -25.61 0.17 7.81
CA GLY A 185 -26.44 1.29 8.26
C GLY A 185 -25.77 2.23 9.28
N LEU A 186 -24.46 2.12 9.49
CA LEU A 186 -23.71 2.97 10.43
C LEU A 186 -22.78 3.91 9.67
N PRO A 187 -22.90 5.24 9.87
CA PRO A 187 -22.11 6.20 9.09
C PRO A 187 -20.65 6.19 9.49
N LEU A 188 -19.75 6.27 8.51
CA LEU A 188 -18.31 6.35 8.72
C LEU A 188 -17.63 7.17 7.62
N ALA A 189 -16.43 7.66 7.93
CA ALA A 189 -15.51 8.25 6.98
C ALA A 189 -14.54 7.18 6.48
N LEU A 190 -14.38 7.05 5.15
CA LEU A 190 -13.53 6.05 4.52
C LEU A 190 -12.53 6.72 3.57
N GLY A 191 -11.26 6.32 3.70
CA GLY A 191 -10.22 6.59 2.72
C GLY A 191 -9.69 5.28 2.15
N VAL A 192 -9.60 5.16 0.83
CA VAL A 192 -9.05 3.98 0.16
C VAL A 192 -7.97 4.42 -0.82
N LEU A 193 -6.73 4.03 -0.54
CA LEU A 193 -5.61 4.20 -1.45
C LEU A 193 -5.72 3.20 -2.61
N ASP A 194 -5.33 3.65 -3.80
CA ASP A 194 -5.27 2.83 -5.01
C ASP A 194 -3.83 2.65 -5.46
N PHE A 195 -3.35 1.40 -5.43
CA PHE A 195 -1.99 1.08 -5.84
C PHE A 195 -1.77 1.27 -7.36
N GLN A 196 -2.82 1.21 -8.18
CA GLN A 196 -2.69 1.35 -9.63
C GLN A 196 -2.27 2.77 -10.03
N PHE A 197 -2.60 3.78 -9.21
CA PHE A 197 -2.21 5.17 -9.46
C PHE A 197 -0.83 5.45 -8.86
N ILE A 198 0.21 5.45 -9.71
CA ILE A 198 1.62 5.71 -9.31
C ILE A 198 1.99 4.93 -8.04
N ALA A 199 1.73 3.62 -8.03
CA ALA A 199 2.00 2.72 -6.90
C ALA A 199 1.35 3.18 -5.58
N GLY A 200 0.21 3.88 -5.61
CA GLY A 200 -0.45 4.41 -4.42
C GLY A 200 0.39 5.42 -3.63
N THR A 201 1.39 6.04 -4.26
CA THR A 201 2.35 6.91 -3.56
C THR A 201 1.67 8.16 -3.01
N MET A 202 2.02 8.51 -1.77
CA MET A 202 1.48 9.70 -1.10
C MET A 202 2.21 10.96 -1.57
N GLY A 203 1.49 11.79 -2.34
CA GLY A 203 1.84 13.17 -2.67
C GLY A 203 1.02 14.20 -1.88
N SER A 204 1.10 15.46 -2.27
CA SER A 204 0.44 16.61 -1.63
C SER A 204 -1.08 16.52 -1.71
N ALA A 205 -1.63 16.15 -2.87
CA ALA A 205 -3.07 15.97 -3.05
C ALA A 205 -3.61 14.82 -2.17
N VAL A 206 -2.92 13.66 -2.17
CA VAL A 206 -3.25 12.53 -1.28
C VAL A 206 -3.26 12.98 0.19
N GLY A 207 -2.22 13.70 0.62
CA GLY A 207 -2.10 14.18 1.99
C GLY A 207 -3.20 15.18 2.38
N GLU A 208 -3.57 16.09 1.49
CA GLU A 208 -4.69 17.02 1.69
C GLU A 208 -6.03 16.29 1.77
N LYS A 209 -6.34 15.37 0.85
CA LYS A 209 -7.60 14.58 0.87
C LYS A 209 -7.76 13.79 2.16
N ILE A 210 -6.70 13.11 2.62
CA ILE A 210 -6.71 12.39 3.90
C ILE A 210 -6.94 13.37 5.07
N THR A 211 -6.24 14.51 5.06
CA THR A 211 -6.35 15.50 6.14
C THR A 211 -7.77 16.05 6.22
N ARG A 212 -8.40 16.42 5.10
CA ARG A 212 -9.79 16.89 5.04
C ARG A 212 -10.78 15.85 5.51
N LEU A 213 -10.59 14.59 5.12
CA LEU A 213 -11.41 13.48 5.58
C LEU A 213 -11.33 13.34 7.11
N ILE A 214 -10.13 13.40 7.68
CA ILE A 214 -9.94 13.35 9.14
C ILE A 214 -10.62 14.54 9.82
N GLU A 215 -10.41 15.76 9.34
CA GLU A 215 -11.03 16.96 9.93
C GLU A 215 -12.56 16.95 9.81
N TYR A 216 -13.10 16.42 8.71
CA TYR A 216 -14.53 16.19 8.56
C TYR A 216 -15.03 15.15 9.56
N ALA A 217 -14.35 14.01 9.67
CA ALA A 217 -14.67 12.97 10.64
C ALA A 217 -14.61 13.47 12.09
N THR A 218 -13.67 14.37 12.41
CA THR A 218 -13.58 15.04 13.71
C THR A 218 -14.81 15.90 13.98
N ARG A 219 -15.23 16.73 13.01
CA ARG A 219 -16.37 17.65 13.16
C ARG A 219 -17.71 16.92 13.29
N GLU A 220 -17.91 15.89 12.48
CA GLU A 220 -19.15 15.09 12.45
C GLU A 220 -19.12 13.90 13.44
N PHE A 221 -18.05 13.76 14.23
CA PHE A 221 -17.84 12.66 15.18
C PHE A 221 -17.99 11.27 14.56
N LEU A 222 -17.54 11.11 13.31
CA LEU A 222 -17.61 9.86 12.56
C LEU A 222 -16.37 9.00 12.83
N PRO A 223 -16.52 7.66 12.94
CA PRO A 223 -15.39 6.75 12.90
C PRO A 223 -14.69 6.80 11.54
N LEU A 224 -13.37 6.63 11.58
CA LEU A 224 -12.49 6.75 10.42
C LEU A 224 -11.87 5.39 10.10
N ILE A 225 -11.94 5.00 8.83
CA ILE A 225 -11.26 3.81 8.30
C ILE A 225 -10.39 4.25 7.13
N ILE A 226 -9.11 3.86 7.14
CA ILE A 226 -8.22 4.08 5.99
C ILE A 226 -7.65 2.74 5.54
N VAL A 227 -7.89 2.38 4.27
CA VAL A 227 -7.25 1.26 3.60
C VAL A 227 -5.97 1.75 2.95
N CYS A 228 -4.85 1.21 3.40
CA CYS A 228 -3.51 1.53 2.93
C CYS A 228 -3.06 0.51 1.90
N ALA A 229 -2.74 1.00 0.69
CA ALA A 229 -2.05 0.26 -0.37
C ALA A 229 -1.12 1.27 -1.05
N SER A 230 0.17 1.22 -0.75
CA SER A 230 1.13 2.25 -1.18
C SER A 230 2.55 1.72 -1.24
N GLY A 231 3.29 2.16 -2.25
CA GLY A 231 4.74 2.01 -2.36
C GLY A 231 5.54 3.01 -1.51
N GLY A 232 4.90 4.03 -0.92
CA GLY A 232 5.55 5.00 -0.04
C GLY A 232 5.26 6.45 -0.39
N ALA A 233 6.26 7.32 -0.24
CA ALA A 233 6.14 8.74 -0.53
C ALA A 233 6.37 9.03 -2.02
N ARG A 234 5.67 10.02 -2.58
CA ARG A 234 5.82 10.40 -4.00
C ARG A 234 7.10 11.20 -4.20
N ILE A 235 8.12 10.56 -4.76
CA ILE A 235 9.46 11.17 -4.93
C ILE A 235 9.40 12.38 -5.86
N HIS A 236 8.50 12.39 -6.85
CA HIS A 236 8.29 13.51 -7.78
C HIS A 236 7.94 14.84 -7.11
N GLU A 237 7.29 14.80 -5.95
CA GLU A 237 6.97 16.00 -5.19
C GLU A 237 7.97 16.29 -4.05
N GLY A 238 9.03 15.46 -3.94
CA GLY A 238 10.15 15.66 -3.04
C GLY A 238 9.74 15.84 -1.57
N SER A 239 10.19 16.93 -0.96
CA SER A 239 9.94 17.23 0.45
C SER A 239 8.46 17.45 0.78
N PHE A 240 7.63 17.86 -0.19
CA PHE A 240 6.20 18.02 0.03
C PHE A 240 5.53 16.69 0.41
N SER A 241 5.92 15.60 -0.23
CA SER A 241 5.44 14.25 0.10
C SER A 241 5.84 13.82 1.51
N LEU A 242 7.08 14.13 1.94
CA LEU A 242 7.54 13.82 3.29
C LEU A 242 6.74 14.59 4.34
N MET A 243 6.47 15.88 4.12
CA MET A 243 5.71 16.71 5.05
C MET A 243 4.26 16.23 5.24
N GLN A 244 3.68 15.52 4.27
CA GLN A 244 2.34 14.95 4.43
C GLN A 244 2.26 13.94 5.58
N MET A 245 3.35 13.21 5.88
CA MET A 245 3.39 12.31 7.03
C MET A 245 3.09 13.04 8.34
N GLY A 246 3.78 14.17 8.56
CA GLY A 246 3.60 15.00 9.75
C GLY A 246 2.22 15.68 9.78
N LYS A 247 1.75 16.16 8.63
CA LYS A 247 0.43 16.78 8.51
C LYS A 247 -0.70 15.83 8.91
N ILE A 248 -0.72 14.63 8.33
CA ILE A 248 -1.75 13.63 8.62
C ILE A 248 -1.64 13.15 10.08
N ALA A 249 -0.42 12.94 10.59
CA ALA A 249 -0.21 12.55 11.98
C ALA A 249 -0.76 13.59 12.96
N CYS A 250 -0.53 14.88 12.72
CA CYS A 250 -1.12 15.97 13.51
C CYS A 250 -2.65 15.99 13.44
N ALA A 251 -3.23 15.82 12.25
CA ALA A 251 -4.68 15.74 12.09
C ALA A 251 -5.29 14.55 12.86
N LEU A 252 -4.64 13.38 12.77
CA LEU A 252 -5.04 12.18 13.53
C LEU A 252 -4.92 12.38 15.03
N TYR A 253 -3.87 13.07 15.50
CA TYR A 253 -3.71 13.40 16.91
C TYR A 253 -4.87 14.27 17.42
N ASN A 254 -5.24 15.32 16.68
CA ASN A 254 -6.40 16.14 17.01
C ASN A 254 -7.70 15.33 16.99
N TYR A 255 -7.90 14.46 15.98
CA TYR A 255 -9.04 13.55 15.91
C TYR A 255 -9.15 12.64 17.15
N GLN A 256 -8.03 12.11 17.63
CA GLN A 256 -7.99 11.29 18.83
C GLN A 256 -8.34 12.07 20.10
N LEU A 257 -7.91 13.32 20.21
CA LEU A 257 -8.19 14.20 21.36
C LEU A 257 -9.65 14.66 21.38
N ASP A 258 -10.15 15.16 20.25
CA ASP A 258 -11.44 15.85 20.17
C ASP A 258 -12.60 14.88 20.01
N ALA A 259 -12.52 13.99 19.01
CA ALA A 259 -13.62 13.08 18.70
C ALA A 259 -13.63 11.86 19.62
N LYS A 260 -12.46 11.46 20.16
CA LYS A 260 -12.23 10.20 20.90
C LYS A 260 -12.73 8.95 20.15
N ARG A 261 -13.02 9.06 18.86
CA ARG A 261 -13.58 7.99 18.01
C ARG A 261 -12.48 7.02 17.57
N PHE A 262 -12.89 5.98 16.86
CA PHE A 262 -11.98 4.96 16.37
C PHE A 262 -11.39 5.37 15.02
N TYR A 263 -10.07 5.24 14.93
CA TYR A 263 -9.38 5.21 13.66
C TYR A 263 -8.89 3.77 13.46
N ILE A 264 -9.34 3.13 12.38
CA ILE A 264 -8.92 1.78 11.99
C ILE A 264 -8.06 1.91 10.73
N SER A 265 -6.84 1.38 10.79
CA SER A 265 -5.97 1.27 9.63
C SER A 265 -6.03 -0.16 9.09
N ILE A 266 -6.26 -0.30 7.78
CA ILE A 266 -6.27 -1.59 7.09
C ILE A 266 -5.09 -1.62 6.14
N LEU A 267 -4.09 -2.44 6.43
CA LEU A 267 -2.88 -2.59 5.64
C LEU A 267 -3.09 -3.68 4.59
N ALA A 268 -3.23 -3.27 3.33
CA ALA A 268 -3.28 -4.14 2.17
C ALA A 268 -1.89 -4.28 1.52
N SER A 269 -1.76 -5.25 0.62
CA SER A 269 -0.50 -5.46 -0.10
C SER A 269 -0.40 -4.55 -1.33
N PRO A 270 0.73 -3.89 -1.57
CA PRO A 270 1.82 -3.60 -0.62
C PRO A 270 1.52 -2.35 0.23
N THR A 271 2.06 -2.27 1.46
CA THR A 271 2.13 -1.01 2.23
C THR A 271 3.57 -0.77 2.66
N THR A 272 4.25 0.18 2.02
CA THR A 272 5.65 0.51 2.28
C THR A 272 5.93 1.97 2.58
N GLY A 273 7.11 2.26 3.14
CA GLY A 273 7.66 3.61 3.23
C GLY A 273 6.91 4.55 4.18
N GLY A 274 6.71 5.78 3.71
CA GLY A 274 6.12 6.86 4.49
C GLY A 274 4.69 6.59 4.95
N VAL A 275 3.91 5.80 4.20
CA VAL A 275 2.54 5.43 4.60
C VAL A 275 2.56 4.51 5.82
N THR A 276 3.41 3.47 5.79
CA THR A 276 3.63 2.56 6.94
C THR A 276 4.13 3.32 8.17
N ALA A 277 5.06 4.26 7.99
CA ALA A 277 5.64 5.05 9.07
C ALA A 277 4.81 6.27 9.51
N SER A 278 3.60 6.44 8.98
CA SER A 278 2.69 7.53 9.38
C SER A 278 1.31 6.97 9.70
N PHE A 279 0.27 7.41 9.00
CA PHE A 279 -1.11 7.05 9.30
C PHE A 279 -1.39 5.54 9.23
N GLY A 280 -0.61 4.77 8.44
CA GLY A 280 -0.75 3.32 8.36
C GLY A 280 -0.64 2.61 9.72
N MET A 281 0.22 3.10 10.62
CA MET A 281 0.43 2.48 11.95
C MET A 281 -0.15 3.28 13.13
N LEU A 282 -0.74 4.45 12.88
CA LEU A 282 -1.32 5.32 13.93
C LEU A 282 -2.78 4.95 14.27
N GLY A 283 -3.27 3.82 13.75
CA GLY A 283 -4.60 3.27 14.04
C GLY A 283 -4.74 2.89 15.52
N LYS A 284 -5.95 3.07 16.07
CA LYS A 284 -6.30 2.41 17.36
C LYS A 284 -6.38 0.90 17.21
N VAL A 285 -6.75 0.45 16.02
CA VAL A 285 -6.69 -0.94 15.60
C VAL A 285 -6.05 -0.97 14.22
N VAL A 286 -4.97 -1.73 14.09
CA VAL A 286 -4.28 -1.98 12.83
C VAL A 286 -4.59 -3.40 12.39
N ILE A 287 -5.23 -3.51 11.23
CA ILE A 287 -5.64 -4.77 10.62
C ILE A 287 -4.76 -4.97 9.39
N ALA A 288 -4.19 -6.15 9.21
CA ALA A 288 -3.43 -6.50 8.01
C ALA A 288 -4.16 -7.60 7.22
N GLU A 289 -4.03 -7.56 5.88
CA GLU A 289 -4.48 -8.64 5.02
C GLU A 289 -3.47 -9.82 5.05
N PRO A 290 -3.92 -11.07 4.94
CA PRO A 290 -3.03 -12.22 4.84
C PRO A 290 -2.06 -12.08 3.67
N GLU A 291 -0.82 -12.54 3.86
CA GLU A 291 0.24 -12.55 2.85
C GLU A 291 0.61 -11.17 2.27
N ALA A 292 0.12 -10.08 2.89
CA ALA A 292 0.45 -8.73 2.45
C ALA A 292 1.89 -8.36 2.78
N THR A 293 2.53 -7.65 1.86
CA THR A 293 3.88 -7.12 2.05
C THR A 293 3.80 -5.77 2.76
N ILE A 294 4.29 -5.70 3.99
CA ILE A 294 4.30 -4.48 4.79
C ILE A 294 5.74 -4.20 5.23
N ALA A 295 6.24 -3.01 4.95
CA ALA A 295 7.60 -2.67 5.33
C ALA A 295 7.79 -1.16 5.52
N PHE A 296 8.85 -0.76 6.21
CA PHE A 296 9.31 0.62 6.12
C PHE A 296 10.17 0.80 4.86
N ALA A 297 11.28 0.08 4.77
CA ALA A 297 12.12 0.03 3.56
C ALA A 297 11.75 -1.19 2.70
N GLY A 298 11.63 -1.00 1.39
CA GLY A 298 11.42 -2.13 0.47
C GLY A 298 12.63 -3.07 0.45
N LYS A 299 12.39 -4.37 0.21
CA LYS A 299 13.43 -5.41 0.11
C LYS A 299 14.67 -4.96 -0.67
N ARG A 300 14.47 -4.41 -1.86
CA ARG A 300 15.54 -3.90 -2.73
C ARG A 300 16.47 -2.90 -2.05
N VAL A 301 15.92 -1.95 -1.27
CA VAL A 301 16.70 -0.90 -0.61
C VAL A 301 17.55 -1.48 0.53
N ILE A 302 17.00 -2.46 1.25
CA ILE A 302 17.70 -3.14 2.36
C ILE A 302 18.89 -3.94 1.80
N GLU A 303 18.66 -4.72 0.74
CA GLU A 303 19.70 -5.55 0.12
C GLU A 303 20.84 -4.70 -0.45
N GLN A 304 20.52 -3.56 -1.07
CA GLN A 304 21.53 -2.65 -1.61
C GLN A 304 22.36 -1.96 -0.51
N THR A 305 21.73 -1.62 0.62
CA THR A 305 22.41 -0.91 1.72
C THR A 305 23.27 -1.85 2.55
N LEU A 306 22.74 -3.03 2.89
CA LEU A 306 23.40 -3.98 3.78
C LEU A 306 24.24 -5.02 3.03
N ASN A 307 24.08 -5.12 1.71
CA ASN A 307 24.72 -6.13 0.87
C ASN A 307 24.48 -7.57 1.37
N ILE A 308 23.29 -7.80 1.94
CA ILE A 308 22.81 -9.08 2.47
C ILE A 308 21.42 -9.34 1.86
N GLU A 309 21.16 -10.58 1.46
CA GLU A 309 19.82 -10.98 0.98
C GLU A 309 18.81 -10.94 2.12
N VAL A 310 17.66 -10.30 1.88
CA VAL A 310 16.56 -10.28 2.86
C VAL A 310 15.86 -11.64 2.84
N PRO A 311 15.78 -12.34 3.97
CA PRO A 311 15.12 -13.63 4.05
C PRO A 311 13.66 -13.52 3.60
N GLU A 312 13.20 -14.52 2.87
CA GLU A 312 11.81 -14.60 2.44
C GLU A 312 10.89 -14.61 3.66
N GLY A 313 9.82 -13.81 3.59
CA GLY A 313 8.79 -13.76 4.63
C GLY A 313 9.01 -12.73 5.74
N VAL A 314 10.18 -12.09 5.86
CA VAL A 314 10.43 -11.07 6.91
C VAL A 314 9.50 -9.86 6.79
N GLN A 315 9.14 -9.49 5.56
CA GLN A 315 8.22 -8.37 5.28
C GLN A 315 6.76 -8.83 5.06
N GLN A 316 6.46 -10.10 5.31
CA GLN A 316 5.10 -10.62 5.20
C GLN A 316 4.33 -10.41 6.50
N THR A 317 3.02 -10.23 6.34
CA THR A 317 2.09 -9.97 7.44
C THR A 317 2.17 -11.03 8.54
N GLU A 318 2.34 -12.31 8.20
CA GLU A 318 2.41 -13.42 9.16
C GLU A 318 3.61 -13.29 10.10
N PHE A 319 4.77 -12.93 9.57
CA PHE A 319 5.98 -12.73 10.39
C PHE A 319 5.82 -11.50 11.27
N LEU A 320 5.42 -10.36 10.70
CA LEU A 320 5.27 -9.11 11.42
C LEU A 320 4.21 -9.17 12.53
N PHE A 321 3.16 -9.97 12.33
CA PHE A 321 2.17 -10.22 13.37
C PHE A 321 2.75 -10.96 14.58
N THR A 322 3.68 -11.90 14.38
CA THR A 322 4.38 -12.54 15.51
C THR A 322 5.29 -11.59 16.29
N GLN A 323 5.77 -10.53 15.63
CA GLN A 323 6.52 -9.44 16.26
C GLN A 323 5.62 -8.41 16.96
N GLY A 324 4.29 -8.57 16.88
CA GLY A 324 3.33 -7.66 17.50
C GLY A 324 3.13 -6.35 16.74
N ALA A 325 3.42 -6.31 15.44
CA ALA A 325 3.26 -5.09 14.63
C ALA A 325 1.79 -4.68 14.40
N PHE A 326 0.85 -5.64 14.41
CA PHE A 326 -0.56 -5.43 14.10
C PHE A 326 -1.47 -6.15 15.10
N ASP A 327 -2.72 -5.69 15.22
CA ASP A 327 -3.69 -6.27 16.14
C ASP A 327 -4.38 -7.52 15.57
N LEU A 328 -4.67 -7.52 14.26
CA LEU A 328 -5.46 -8.56 13.60
C LEU A 328 -4.94 -8.86 12.18
N ILE A 329 -4.95 -10.14 11.80
CA ILE A 329 -4.83 -10.57 10.39
C ILE A 329 -6.21 -11.05 9.93
N LEU A 330 -6.80 -10.39 8.94
CA LEU A 330 -8.16 -10.68 8.49
C LEU A 330 -8.25 -10.88 6.97
N PRO A 331 -8.71 -12.05 6.49
CA PRO A 331 -9.13 -12.23 5.11
C PRO A 331 -10.30 -11.31 4.75
N ARG A 332 -10.36 -10.84 3.50
CA ARG A 332 -11.39 -9.90 3.00
C ARG A 332 -12.83 -10.35 3.28
N PHE A 333 -13.08 -11.66 3.23
CA PHE A 333 -14.39 -12.26 3.54
C PHE A 333 -14.94 -11.89 4.91
N TYR A 334 -14.09 -11.79 5.93
CA TYR A 334 -14.52 -11.46 7.28
C TYR A 334 -14.46 -9.97 7.61
N LEU A 335 -13.85 -9.17 6.73
CA LEU A 335 -13.50 -7.78 6.98
C LEU A 335 -14.73 -6.93 7.33
N LYS A 336 -15.74 -6.87 6.45
CA LYS A 336 -16.97 -6.08 6.68
C LYS A 336 -17.69 -6.48 7.99
N ARG A 337 -17.77 -7.79 8.28
CA ARG A 337 -18.43 -8.31 9.48
C ARG A 337 -17.69 -7.94 10.78
N ILE A 338 -16.35 -7.99 10.76
CA ILE A 338 -15.55 -7.67 11.94
C ILE A 338 -15.47 -6.16 12.15
N LEU A 339 -15.34 -5.37 11.09
CA LEU A 339 -15.41 -3.90 11.18
C LEU A 339 -16.73 -3.45 11.81
N HIS A 340 -17.86 -4.04 11.40
CA HIS A 340 -19.15 -3.79 12.02
C HIS A 340 -19.16 -4.10 13.53
N LEU A 341 -18.59 -5.24 13.93
CA LEU A 341 -18.52 -5.63 15.33
C LEU A 341 -17.66 -4.65 16.16
N ILE A 342 -16.49 -4.25 15.65
CA ILE A 342 -15.60 -3.29 16.30
C ILE A 342 -16.32 -1.94 16.46
N TYR A 343 -17.03 -1.51 15.41
CA TYR A 343 -17.82 -0.28 15.43
C TYR A 343 -18.89 -0.31 16.52
N LEU A 344 -19.65 -1.41 16.62
CA LEU A 344 -20.68 -1.58 17.65
C LEU A 344 -20.07 -1.55 19.07
N LEU A 345 -19.03 -2.34 19.33
CA LEU A 345 -18.38 -2.41 20.65
C LEU A 345 -17.89 -1.05 21.13
N ASN A 346 -17.35 -0.23 20.23
CA ASN A 346 -16.88 1.10 20.59
C ASN A 346 -18.03 2.05 20.97
N ASN A 347 -19.14 2.03 20.21
CA ASN A 347 -20.30 2.85 20.55
C ASN A 347 -20.92 2.48 21.90
N TYR A 348 -20.90 1.21 22.31
CA TYR A 348 -21.37 0.81 23.64
C TYR A 348 -20.50 1.33 24.78
N THR A 349 -19.18 1.47 24.57
CA THR A 349 -18.26 2.01 25.60
C THR A 349 -18.48 3.51 25.86
N LEU A 350 -18.91 4.26 24.85
CA LEU A 350 -19.16 5.71 24.94
C LEU A 350 -20.49 6.07 25.65
N PHE A 351 -21.42 5.13 25.82
CA PHE A 351 -22.70 5.39 26.51
C PHE A 351 -22.65 5.19 28.04
N PHE A 352 -21.56 4.63 28.58
CA PHE A 352 -21.45 4.26 30.00
C PHE A 352 -20.40 5.05 30.80
N VAL A 353 -19.80 6.08 30.21
CA VAL A 353 -18.87 7.02 30.88
C VAL A 353 -19.43 8.42 30.73
#